data_AF-A0A3S4JPB1-F1
#
_entry.id   AF-A0A3S4JPB1-F1
#
_cell.length_a   1.000
_cell.length_b   1.000
_cell.length_c   1.000
_cell.angle_alpha   90.00
_cell.angle_beta   90.00
_cell.angle_gamma   90.00
#
_symmetry.space_group_name_H-M   'P 1'
#
loop_
_entity.id
_entity.type
_entity.pdbx_description
1 polymer ?
#
loop_
_entity_poly.entity_id
_entity_poly.type
_entity_poly.pdbx_seq_one_letter_code
_entity_poly.pdbx_strand_id
1 'polypeptide(L)'
;MFSPGQEVLDAWGKAYGVLANVFIQREGQIYQESADGDGGWRDRRAFRIVKKQPQSEIISSFILAPVDGGKVVDFKPGQYLAVYIKDEGLEHQEIRQYSLTAAPNGEYYRIAVKREDRGLVSNYLHQKAQEGDVIDIAPPHGDFFLDVTPNTPVALISAGVGQTPMLGMLNTLHAGSIRPRCTGCTRRKTARCTPLPMRWRPSPPRCRTSAVTSGTANRARTMWQAVTISPAV
;
A
#
# COMPACT_ATOMS: atom_id res chain seq x y z
N MET A 1 16.05 -15.36 -45.21
CA MET A 1 15.57 -13.97 -45.06
C MET A 1 14.08 -14.05 -44.78
N PHE A 2 13.68 -14.10 -43.49
CA PHE A 2 12.27 -14.18 -43.10
C PHE A 2 11.69 -12.77 -43.04
N SER A 3 11.23 -12.25 -44.19
CA SER A 3 10.36 -11.08 -44.20
C SER A 3 8.93 -11.59 -44.38
N PRO A 4 8.01 -11.38 -43.41
CA PRO A 4 6.69 -12.00 -43.41
C PRO A 4 5.73 -11.46 -44.49
N GLY A 5 6.19 -10.54 -45.35
CA GLY A 5 5.38 -9.89 -46.38
C GLY A 5 4.58 -8.70 -45.84
N GLN A 6 4.28 -7.73 -46.71
CA GLN A 6 3.63 -6.48 -46.32
C GLN A 6 2.23 -6.70 -45.73
N GLU A 7 1.47 -7.66 -46.27
CA GLU A 7 0.13 -7.98 -45.78
C GLU A 7 0.12 -8.39 -44.30
N VAL A 8 1.11 -9.19 -43.88
CA VAL A 8 1.25 -9.61 -42.48
C VAL A 8 1.63 -8.42 -41.59
N LEU A 9 2.55 -7.57 -42.05
CA LEU A 9 2.92 -6.36 -41.31
C LEU A 9 1.73 -5.40 -41.15
N ASP A 10 0.93 -5.21 -42.19
CA ASP A 10 -0.26 -4.35 -42.16
C ASP A 10 -1.34 -4.90 -41.23
N ALA A 11 -1.54 -6.23 -41.23
CA ALA A 11 -2.47 -6.89 -40.32
C ALA A 11 -2.06 -6.69 -38.85
N TRP A 12 -0.78 -6.89 -38.52
CA TRP A 12 -0.25 -6.63 -37.18
C TRP A 12 -0.31 -5.15 -36.81
N GLY A 13 -0.04 -4.25 -37.76
CA GLY A 13 -0.16 -2.80 -37.55
C GLY A 13 -1.59 -2.39 -37.16
N LYS A 14 -2.61 -2.94 -37.85
CA LYS A 14 -4.02 -2.72 -37.51
C LYS A 14 -4.37 -3.28 -36.13
N ALA A 15 -3.97 -4.52 -35.84
CA ALA A 15 -4.24 -5.17 -34.55
C ALA A 15 -3.59 -4.40 -33.39
N TYR A 16 -2.33 -3.99 -33.57
CA TYR A 16 -1.63 -3.14 -32.62
C TYR A 16 -2.36 -1.81 -32.41
N GLY A 17 -2.77 -1.14 -33.49
CA GLY A 17 -3.50 0.14 -33.40
C GLY A 17 -4.80 0.03 -32.60
N VAL A 18 -5.57 -1.05 -32.79
CA VAL A 18 -6.78 -1.31 -32.00
C VAL A 18 -6.45 -1.45 -30.52
N LEU A 19 -5.46 -2.28 -30.17
CA LEU A 19 -5.07 -2.50 -28.79
C LEU A 19 -4.51 -1.22 -28.15
N ALA A 20 -3.64 -0.50 -28.85
CA ALA A 20 -3.06 0.76 -28.41
C ALA A 20 -4.15 1.79 -28.11
N ASN A 21 -5.17 1.92 -28.96
CA ASN A 21 -6.28 2.84 -28.73
C ASN A 21 -7.08 2.49 -27.47
N VAL A 22 -7.29 1.20 -27.19
CA VAL A 22 -7.96 0.76 -25.94
C VAL A 22 -7.15 1.18 -24.71
N PHE A 23 -5.83 0.96 -24.71
CA PHE A 23 -4.96 1.36 -23.61
C PHE A 23 -4.89 2.88 -23.46
N ILE A 24 -4.68 3.63 -24.55
CA ILE A 24 -4.62 5.10 -24.54
C ILE A 24 -5.90 5.69 -23.94
N GLN A 25 -7.08 5.18 -24.35
CA GLN A 25 -8.35 5.66 -23.84
C GLN A 25 -8.51 5.34 -22.35
N ARG A 26 -8.19 4.11 -21.93
CA ARG A 26 -8.37 3.71 -20.53
C ARG A 26 -7.38 4.42 -19.60
N GLU A 27 -6.13 4.52 -19.99
CA GLU A 27 -5.09 5.28 -19.26
C GLU A 27 -5.48 6.76 -19.18
N GLY A 28 -5.96 7.33 -20.29
CA GLY A 28 -6.47 8.70 -20.33
C GLY A 28 -7.57 8.97 -19.31
N GLN A 29 -8.52 8.03 -19.15
CA GLN A 29 -9.56 8.11 -18.11
C GLN A 29 -8.98 8.03 -16.70
N ILE A 30 -8.09 7.07 -16.44
CA ILE A 30 -7.46 6.89 -15.12
C ILE A 30 -6.68 8.15 -14.71
N TYR A 31 -5.95 8.77 -15.66
CA TYR A 31 -5.24 10.03 -15.44
C TYR A 31 -6.19 11.18 -15.11
N GLN A 32 -7.35 11.24 -15.78
CA GLN A 32 -8.35 12.27 -15.51
C GLN A 32 -9.00 12.08 -14.14
N GLU A 33 -9.43 10.87 -13.81
CA GLU A 33 -10.00 10.50 -12.51
C GLU A 33 -9.04 10.86 -11.35
N SER A 34 -7.74 10.60 -11.53
CA SER A 34 -6.71 10.91 -10.52
C SER A 34 -6.48 12.42 -10.36
N ALA A 35 -6.59 13.19 -11.46
CA ALA A 35 -6.40 14.63 -11.44
C ALA A 35 -7.61 15.39 -10.87
N ASP A 36 -8.82 14.88 -11.09
CA ASP A 36 -10.06 15.52 -10.65
C ASP A 36 -10.38 15.29 -9.16
N GLY A 37 -9.69 14.36 -8.50
CA GLY A 37 -9.83 14.11 -7.06
C GLY A 37 -9.31 15.27 -6.18
N ASP A 38 -9.86 15.42 -4.96
CA ASP A 38 -9.33 16.37 -3.97
C ASP A 38 -7.88 16.02 -3.60
N GLY A 39 -6.93 16.91 -3.89
CA GLY A 39 -5.49 16.64 -3.76
C GLY A 39 -4.88 15.79 -4.88
N GLY A 40 -5.62 15.60 -5.98
CA GLY A 40 -5.25 14.88 -7.18
C GLY A 40 -4.20 15.56 -8.05
N TRP A 41 -3.52 14.77 -8.88
CA TRP A 41 -2.61 15.25 -9.93
C TRP A 41 -2.49 14.23 -11.04
N ARG A 42 -2.03 14.66 -12.22
CA ARG A 42 -1.97 13.81 -13.42
C ARG A 42 -0.66 13.03 -13.56
N ASP A 43 0.45 13.75 -13.57
CA ASP A 43 1.76 13.18 -13.90
C ASP A 43 2.55 12.87 -12.63
N ARG A 44 3.47 13.77 -12.29
CA ARG A 44 4.40 13.63 -11.17
C ARG A 44 4.22 14.81 -10.23
N ARG A 45 4.24 14.53 -8.93
CA ARG A 45 4.21 15.54 -7.88
C ARG A 45 5.37 15.30 -6.92
N ALA A 46 5.98 16.39 -6.47
CA ALA A 46 7.12 16.37 -5.59
C ALA A 46 6.68 16.11 -4.13
N PHE A 47 7.29 15.11 -3.50
CA PHE A 47 7.02 14.70 -2.13
C PHE A 47 8.32 14.68 -1.32
N ARG A 48 8.26 15.22 -0.11
CA ARG A 48 9.36 15.18 0.85
C ARG A 48 9.28 13.91 1.68
N ILE A 49 10.43 13.27 1.87
CA ILE A 49 10.58 12.22 2.88
C ILE A 49 10.57 12.89 4.25
N VAL A 50 9.42 12.91 4.91
CA VAL A 50 9.29 13.54 6.24
C VAL A 50 9.76 12.62 7.36
N LYS A 51 9.78 11.30 7.10
CA LYS A 51 10.27 10.32 8.06
C LYS A 51 10.79 9.07 7.37
N LYS A 52 11.93 8.56 7.83
CA LYS A 52 12.52 7.28 7.44
C LYS A 52 12.76 6.45 8.70
N GLN A 53 12.05 5.33 8.82
CA GLN A 53 12.12 4.48 9.99
C GLN A 53 12.46 3.03 9.61
N PRO A 54 13.62 2.51 10.06
CA PRO A 54 13.93 1.09 9.94
C PRO A 54 12.88 0.25 10.69
N GLN A 55 12.32 -0.75 10.01
CA GLN A 55 11.38 -1.72 10.59
C GLN A 55 12.08 -3.07 10.85
N SER A 56 13.07 -3.41 10.03
CA SER A 56 13.97 -4.54 10.21
C SER A 56 15.31 -4.26 9.52
N GLU A 57 16.25 -5.22 9.56
CA GLU A 57 17.54 -5.11 8.87
C GLU A 57 17.39 -4.93 7.34
N ILE A 58 16.27 -5.37 6.77
CA ILE A 58 16.03 -5.37 5.33
C ILE A 58 14.81 -4.54 4.93
N ILE A 59 14.03 -3.99 5.85
CA ILE A 59 12.82 -3.20 5.53
C ILE A 59 12.87 -1.85 6.25
N SER A 60 12.64 -0.78 5.48
CA SER A 60 12.49 0.58 6.00
C SER A 60 11.17 1.18 5.53
N SER A 61 10.48 1.90 6.40
CA SER A 61 9.27 2.64 6.07
C SER A 61 9.56 4.11 5.84
N PHE A 62 8.88 4.70 4.86
CA PHE A 62 9.03 6.10 4.46
C PHE A 62 7.67 6.78 4.52
N ILE A 63 7.59 7.92 5.21
CA ILE A 63 6.43 8.80 5.19
C ILE A 63 6.73 9.92 4.20
N LEU A 64 5.82 10.13 3.26
CA LEU A 64 5.94 11.05 2.15
C LEU A 64 4.83 12.09 2.23
N ALA A 65 5.18 13.37 2.36
CA ALA A 65 4.24 14.49 2.35
C ALA A 65 4.50 15.40 1.16
N PRO A 66 3.46 16.00 0.54
CA PRO A 66 3.64 16.83 -0.64
C PRO A 66 4.42 18.10 -0.30
N VAL A 67 5.36 18.49 -1.17
CA VAL A 67 6.23 19.66 -0.92
C VAL A 67 5.44 20.97 -0.94
N ASP A 68 4.38 21.04 -1.74
CA ASP A 68 3.49 22.20 -1.87
C ASP A 68 2.56 22.41 -0.66
N GLY A 69 2.55 21.50 0.32
CA GLY A 69 1.71 21.56 1.52
C GLY A 69 0.22 21.33 1.28
N GLY A 70 -0.18 20.95 0.06
CA GLY A 70 -1.57 20.63 -0.27
C GLY A 70 -2.00 19.25 0.27
N LYS A 71 -3.27 18.90 0.06
CA LYS A 71 -3.76 17.55 0.35
C LYS A 71 -3.20 16.52 -0.62
N VAL A 72 -3.30 15.25 -0.25
CA VAL A 72 -3.03 14.11 -1.15
C VAL A 72 -4.33 13.42 -1.50
N VAL A 73 -4.44 12.92 -2.74
CA VAL A 73 -5.62 12.19 -3.21
C VAL A 73 -5.83 10.90 -2.40
N ASP A 74 -7.09 10.59 -2.16
CA ASP A 74 -7.51 9.37 -1.49
C ASP A 74 -7.11 8.11 -2.31
N PHE A 75 -7.06 6.96 -1.66
CA PHE A 75 -6.70 5.69 -2.29
C PHE A 75 -7.40 4.51 -1.65
N LYS A 76 -7.54 3.41 -2.40
CA LYS A 76 -8.09 2.17 -1.86
C LYS A 76 -6.98 1.31 -1.23
N PRO A 77 -7.19 0.72 -0.04
CA PRO A 77 -6.16 -0.08 0.62
C PRO A 77 -5.75 -1.29 -0.23
N GLY A 78 -4.49 -1.35 -0.65
CA GLY A 78 -3.96 -2.33 -1.59
C GLY A 78 -3.31 -1.70 -2.83
N GLN A 79 -3.69 -0.47 -3.16
CA GLN A 79 -3.07 0.31 -4.23
C GLN A 79 -1.61 0.66 -3.93
N TYR A 80 -0.91 1.09 -4.98
CA TYR A 80 0.52 1.42 -4.95
C TYR A 80 0.80 2.81 -5.52
N LEU A 81 1.97 3.36 -5.17
CA LEU A 81 2.54 4.54 -5.78
C LEU A 81 3.68 4.13 -6.72
N ALA A 82 3.84 4.83 -7.85
CA ALA A 82 5.07 4.78 -8.62
C ALA A 82 6.01 5.90 -8.17
N VAL A 83 7.19 5.51 -7.67
CA VAL A 83 8.24 6.40 -7.19
C VAL A 83 9.30 6.53 -8.28
N TYR A 84 9.64 7.78 -8.60
CA TYR A 84 10.62 8.14 -9.61
C TYR A 84 11.89 8.60 -8.92
N ILE A 85 12.99 7.89 -9.15
CA ILE A 85 14.31 8.25 -8.62
C ILE A 85 15.23 8.62 -9.76
N LYS A 86 15.85 9.80 -9.63
CA LYS A 86 16.95 10.26 -10.46
C LYS A 86 18.08 10.65 -9.52
N ASP A 87 19.22 10.00 -9.67
CA ASP A 87 20.42 10.20 -8.85
C ASP A 87 21.64 10.12 -9.77
N GLU A 88 22.74 10.79 -9.42
CA GLU A 88 23.97 10.77 -10.21
C GLU A 88 24.58 9.36 -10.28
N GLY A 89 24.30 8.51 -9.29
CA GLY A 89 24.74 7.11 -9.28
C GLY A 89 23.88 6.17 -10.12
N LEU A 90 22.82 6.64 -10.77
CA LEU A 90 21.97 5.86 -11.66
C LEU A 90 22.16 6.33 -13.11
N GLU A 91 22.36 5.38 -14.02
CA GLU A 91 22.53 5.68 -15.46
C GLU A 91 21.30 6.35 -16.06
N HIS A 92 20.12 5.94 -15.60
CA HIS A 92 18.83 6.44 -16.05
C HIS A 92 17.92 6.75 -14.88
N GLN A 93 16.84 7.46 -15.17
CA GLN A 93 15.75 7.62 -14.23
C GLN A 93 15.05 6.27 -14.02
N GLU A 94 14.93 5.85 -12.78
CA GLU A 94 14.31 4.58 -12.41
C GLU A 94 12.92 4.81 -11.80
N ILE A 95 11.97 3.95 -12.19
CA ILE A 95 10.60 3.99 -11.68
C ILE A 95 10.29 2.66 -11.01
N ARG A 96 9.83 2.67 -9.76
CA ARG A 96 9.40 1.45 -9.05
C ARG A 96 8.09 1.67 -8.30
N GLN A 97 7.30 0.61 -8.23
CA GLN A 97 6.00 0.60 -7.57
C GLN A 97 6.14 0.13 -6.12
N TYR A 98 5.51 0.84 -5.19
CA TYR A 98 5.45 0.46 -3.78
C TYR A 98 4.04 0.58 -3.24
N SER A 99 3.53 -0.50 -2.64
CA SER A 99 2.20 -0.51 -2.04
C SER A 99 2.08 0.47 -0.87
N LEU A 100 0.91 1.09 -0.77
CA LEU A 100 0.55 1.96 0.34
C LEU A 100 0.25 1.12 1.59
N THR A 101 0.85 1.51 2.71
CA THR A 101 0.82 0.75 3.97
C THR A 101 0.05 1.45 5.09
N ALA A 102 -0.29 2.73 4.93
CA ALA A 102 -1.13 3.46 5.86
C ALA A 102 -2.59 3.40 5.42
N ALA A 103 -3.52 3.66 6.34
CA ALA A 103 -4.88 4.01 5.95
C ALA A 103 -4.88 5.42 5.32
N PRO A 104 -5.80 5.70 4.38
CA PRO A 104 -5.93 7.03 3.81
C PRO A 104 -6.23 8.08 4.88
N ASN A 105 -5.57 9.23 4.76
CA ASN A 105 -5.62 10.31 5.75
C ASN A 105 -5.67 11.71 5.11
N GLY A 106 -5.47 11.83 3.79
CA GLY A 106 -5.54 13.11 3.06
C GLY A 106 -4.30 14.01 3.19
N GLU A 107 -3.29 13.61 3.96
CA GLU A 107 -2.10 14.44 4.26
C GLU A 107 -0.79 13.84 3.74
N TYR A 108 -0.63 12.52 3.86
CA TYR A 108 0.62 11.85 3.51
C TYR A 108 0.40 10.41 3.03
N TYR A 109 1.42 9.89 2.35
CA TYR A 109 1.53 8.48 2.01
C TYR A 109 2.59 7.78 2.84
N ARG A 110 2.43 6.46 3.02
CA ARG A 110 3.45 5.62 3.66
C ARG A 110 3.73 4.38 2.83
N ILE A 111 5.00 4.18 2.48
CA ILE A 111 5.49 2.98 1.81
C ILE A 111 6.44 2.22 2.72
N ALA A 112 6.54 0.91 2.53
CA ALA A 112 7.59 0.09 3.13
C ALA A 112 8.41 -0.56 2.02
N VAL A 113 9.73 -0.38 2.09
CA VAL A 113 10.65 -0.80 1.04
C VAL A 113 11.55 -1.87 1.61
N LYS A 114 11.51 -3.06 0.99
CA LYS A 114 12.49 -4.12 1.23
C LYS A 114 13.75 -3.84 0.41
N ARG A 115 14.92 -3.94 1.05
CA ARG A 115 16.22 -3.91 0.40
C ARG A 115 16.42 -5.21 -0.37
N GLU A 116 16.75 -5.08 -1.65
CA GLU A 116 17.10 -6.21 -2.52
C GLU A 116 18.57 -6.08 -2.88
N ASP A 117 19.36 -7.16 -2.81
CA ASP A 117 20.83 -7.09 -2.92
C ASP A 117 21.32 -6.44 -4.21
N ARG A 118 20.57 -6.60 -5.31
CA ARG A 118 20.88 -5.98 -6.62
C ARG A 118 19.86 -4.91 -7.04
N GLY A 119 19.02 -4.44 -6.12
CA GLY A 119 17.98 -3.47 -6.42
C GLY A 119 18.52 -2.04 -6.42
N LEU A 120 18.51 -1.36 -7.57
CA LEU A 120 19.00 0.01 -7.69
C LEU A 120 18.21 0.98 -6.79
N VAL A 121 16.89 1.04 -6.98
CA VAL A 121 16.00 1.97 -6.24
C VAL A 121 15.86 1.61 -4.77
N SER A 122 15.76 0.31 -4.45
CA SER A 122 15.64 -0.10 -3.04
C SER A 122 16.92 0.17 -2.25
N ASN A 123 18.10 -0.05 -2.84
CA ASN A 123 19.36 0.35 -2.20
C ASN A 123 19.50 1.88 -2.12
N TYR A 124 19.11 2.62 -3.15
CA TYR A 124 19.08 4.09 -3.09
C TYR A 124 18.26 4.59 -1.89
N LEU A 125 17.01 4.12 -1.75
CA LEU A 125 16.12 4.53 -0.67
C LEU A 125 16.67 4.15 0.72
N HIS A 126 17.32 2.99 0.82
CA HIS A 126 17.91 2.53 2.08
C HIS A 126 19.21 3.25 2.45
N GLN A 127 20.10 3.51 1.50
CA GLN A 127 21.47 3.95 1.77
C GLN A 127 21.66 5.46 1.56
N LYS A 128 21.06 6.03 0.51
CA LYS A 128 21.27 7.43 0.13
C LYS A 128 20.15 8.35 0.59
N ALA A 129 18.89 7.96 0.38
CA ALA A 129 17.75 8.82 0.71
C ALA A 129 17.67 9.10 2.22
N GLN A 130 17.51 10.37 2.58
CA GLN A 130 17.40 10.87 3.94
C GLN A 130 16.05 11.57 4.17
N GLU A 131 15.73 11.79 5.44
CA GLU A 131 14.66 12.71 5.81
C GLU A 131 14.99 14.12 5.31
N GLY A 132 14.02 14.79 4.71
CA GLY A 132 14.20 16.08 4.05
C GLY A 132 14.36 16.00 2.54
N ASP A 133 14.80 14.87 1.99
CA ASP A 133 14.96 14.70 0.53
C ASP A 133 13.61 14.74 -0.18
N VAL A 134 13.64 15.17 -1.45
CA VAL A 134 12.45 15.26 -2.31
C VAL A 134 12.52 14.19 -3.39
N ILE A 135 11.43 13.46 -3.56
CA ILE A 135 11.22 12.46 -4.61
C ILE A 135 9.93 12.75 -5.35
N ASP A 136 9.88 12.39 -6.62
CA ASP A 136 8.67 12.54 -7.41
C ASP A 136 7.85 11.24 -7.39
N ILE A 137 6.54 11.38 -7.25
CA ILE A 137 5.61 10.25 -7.29
C ILE A 137 4.45 10.50 -8.26
N ALA A 138 3.98 9.43 -8.90
CA ALA A 138 2.70 9.41 -9.61
C ALA A 138 1.54 9.12 -8.64
N PRO A 139 0.29 9.46 -8.99
CA PRO A 139 -0.85 9.22 -8.12
C PRO A 139 -1.06 7.73 -7.82
N PRO A 140 -1.80 7.39 -6.73
CA PRO A 140 -2.12 6.02 -6.39
C PRO A 140 -2.88 5.30 -7.52
N HIS A 141 -2.43 4.10 -7.87
CA HIS A 141 -3.08 3.26 -8.87
C HIS A 141 -3.13 1.79 -8.42
N GLY A 142 -3.93 1.00 -9.14
CA GLY A 142 -3.99 -0.45 -9.01
C GLY A 142 -5.40 -0.97 -8.81
N ASP A 143 -5.66 -2.15 -9.38
CA ASP A 143 -6.95 -2.84 -9.33
C ASP A 143 -7.02 -3.88 -8.19
N PHE A 144 -5.95 -4.00 -7.41
CA PHE A 144 -5.91 -4.87 -6.24
C PHE A 144 -6.14 -4.05 -4.97
N PHE A 145 -7.36 -4.10 -4.44
CA PHE A 145 -7.73 -3.36 -3.24
C PHE A 145 -8.82 -4.08 -2.43
N LEU A 146 -8.90 -3.70 -1.16
CA LEU A 146 -9.95 -4.16 -0.26
C LEU A 146 -11.25 -3.41 -0.55
N ASP A 147 -12.27 -4.15 -0.98
CA ASP A 147 -13.63 -3.65 -1.20
C ASP A 147 -14.63 -4.59 -0.52
N VAL A 148 -14.90 -4.31 0.75
CA VAL A 148 -15.73 -5.16 1.60
C VAL A 148 -16.64 -4.33 2.48
N THR A 149 -17.81 -4.87 2.79
CA THR A 149 -18.69 -4.28 3.80
C THR A 149 -18.15 -4.54 5.20
N PRO A 150 -18.50 -3.72 6.22
CA PRO A 150 -17.92 -3.84 7.56
C PRO A 150 -18.04 -5.21 8.25
N ASN A 151 -19.03 -6.01 7.88
CA ASN A 151 -19.30 -7.31 8.49
C ASN A 151 -18.79 -8.50 7.66
N THR A 152 -18.19 -8.26 6.49
CA THR A 152 -17.65 -9.33 5.65
C THR A 152 -16.34 -9.83 6.27
N PRO A 153 -16.21 -11.13 6.61
CA PRO A 153 -14.95 -11.68 7.10
C PRO A 153 -13.85 -11.59 6.02
N VAL A 154 -12.64 -11.22 6.42
CA VAL A 154 -11.50 -11.04 5.49
C VAL A 154 -10.34 -11.94 5.91
N ALA A 155 -9.79 -12.66 4.93
CA ALA A 155 -8.55 -13.42 5.07
C ALA A 155 -7.45 -12.74 4.25
N LEU A 156 -6.41 -12.26 4.94
CA LEU A 156 -5.22 -11.66 4.33
C LEU A 156 -4.09 -12.70 4.35
N ILE A 157 -3.67 -13.16 3.17
CA ILE A 157 -2.65 -14.19 3.01
C ILE A 157 -1.46 -13.57 2.27
N SER A 158 -0.27 -13.62 2.88
CA SER A 158 0.95 -13.10 2.25
C SER A 158 2.20 -13.87 2.65
N ALA A 159 3.23 -13.72 1.81
CA ALA A 159 4.58 -14.19 2.08
C ALA A 159 5.59 -13.11 1.69
N GLY A 160 6.60 -12.90 2.54
CA GLY A 160 7.66 -11.92 2.31
C GLY A 160 7.14 -10.48 2.14
N VAL A 161 7.65 -9.76 1.14
CA VAL A 161 7.27 -8.35 0.88
C VAL A 161 5.81 -8.17 0.45
N GLY A 162 5.13 -9.26 0.04
CA GLY A 162 3.70 -9.27 -0.26
C GLY A 162 2.81 -8.90 0.93
N GLN A 163 3.36 -8.84 2.15
CA GLN A 163 2.65 -8.37 3.33
C GLN A 163 2.33 -6.87 3.30
N THR A 164 3.03 -6.08 2.48
CA THR A 164 2.93 -4.62 2.41
C THR A 164 1.50 -4.12 2.08
N PRO A 165 0.84 -4.59 1.00
CA PRO A 165 -0.56 -4.24 0.75
C PRO A 165 -1.51 -4.80 1.83
N MET A 166 -1.23 -6.00 2.37
CA MET A 166 -2.04 -6.58 3.45
C MET A 166 -2.01 -5.70 4.70
N LEU A 167 -0.88 -5.07 5.00
CA LEU A 167 -0.76 -4.13 6.11
C LEU A 167 -1.61 -2.88 5.89
N GLY A 168 -1.68 -2.35 4.67
CA GLY A 168 -2.58 -1.26 4.30
C GLY A 168 -4.06 -1.63 4.51
N MET A 169 -4.45 -2.82 4.05
CA MET A 169 -5.80 -3.37 4.23
C MET A 169 -6.12 -3.57 5.73
N LEU A 170 -5.21 -4.18 6.49
CA LEU A 170 -5.35 -4.42 7.93
C LEU A 170 -5.52 -3.11 8.71
N ASN A 171 -4.70 -2.09 8.44
CA ASN A 171 -4.79 -0.80 9.10
C ASN A 171 -6.14 -0.12 8.83
N THR A 172 -6.69 -0.30 7.63
CA THR A 172 -8.01 0.25 7.26
C THR A 172 -9.14 -0.48 7.96
N LEU A 173 -9.10 -1.82 7.98
CA LEU A 173 -10.07 -2.63 8.74
C LEU A 173 -10.04 -2.29 10.23
N HIS A 174 -8.85 -2.08 10.80
CA HIS A 174 -8.72 -1.69 12.19
C HIS A 174 -9.31 -0.30 12.46
N ALA A 175 -8.97 0.71 11.64
CA ALA A 175 -9.49 2.07 11.77
C ALA A 175 -11.02 2.12 11.62
N GLY A 176 -11.59 1.33 10.70
CA GLY A 176 -13.04 1.22 10.50
C GLY A 176 -13.76 0.46 11.63
N SER A 177 -13.08 -0.46 12.31
CA SER A 177 -13.64 -1.30 13.39
C SER A 177 -13.77 -0.61 14.75
N ILE A 178 -13.37 0.65 14.89
CA ILE A 178 -13.48 1.42 16.13
C ILE A 178 -14.64 2.41 16.03
N ARG A 179 -15.85 1.97 16.42
CA ARG A 179 -16.84 2.80 17.15
C ARG A 179 -17.74 1.94 18.05
N PRO A 180 -17.54 2.01 19.37
CA PRO A 180 -18.62 2.44 20.24
C PRO A 180 -18.34 3.89 20.60
N ARG A 181 -19.26 4.74 20.16
CA ARG A 181 -19.45 6.10 20.67
C ARG A 181 -19.50 6.01 22.21
N CYS A 182 -18.41 6.40 22.88
CA CYS A 182 -18.45 6.66 24.32
C CYS A 182 -19.26 7.95 24.55
N THR A 183 -20.58 7.85 24.50
CA THR A 183 -21.47 8.80 25.14
C THR A 183 -21.56 8.43 26.62
N GLY A 184 -21.01 9.27 27.49
CA GLY A 184 -21.22 9.18 28.93
C GLY A 184 -19.95 9.15 29.76
N CYS A 185 -19.28 10.29 29.88
CA CYS A 185 -18.37 10.54 30.99
C CYS A 185 -19.22 10.88 32.22
N THR A 186 -19.26 10.00 33.23
CA THR A 186 -19.56 10.42 34.62
C THR A 186 -18.68 9.65 35.60
N ARG A 187 -17.93 10.43 36.37
CA ARG A 187 -16.95 10.11 37.39
C ARG A 187 -17.63 9.58 38.66
N ARG A 188 -17.21 8.44 39.25
CA ARG A 188 -17.10 8.26 40.73
C ARG A 188 -16.40 6.95 41.15
N LYS A 189 -15.87 7.02 42.38
CA LYS A 189 -14.87 6.18 43.04
C LYS A 189 -15.44 4.91 43.70
N THR A 190 -14.54 3.93 43.87
CA THR A 190 -14.37 2.92 44.97
C THR A 190 -15.32 1.71 45.15
N ALA A 191 -14.64 0.59 45.43
CA ALA A 191 -15.00 -0.61 46.23
C ALA A 191 -15.37 -1.92 45.50
N ARG A 192 -14.75 -3.02 45.97
CA ARG A 192 -14.90 -4.42 45.55
C ARG A 192 -16.29 -4.97 45.87
N CYS A 193 -16.79 -5.84 45.00
CA CYS A 193 -17.49 -7.10 45.34
C CYS A 193 -17.67 -7.94 44.06
N THR A 194 -17.31 -9.23 44.11
CA THR A 194 -17.79 -10.32 43.24
C THR A 194 -18.79 -11.16 44.05
N PRO A 195 -19.78 -11.88 43.46
CA PRO A 195 -19.67 -12.67 42.22
C PRO A 195 -20.86 -12.61 41.22
N LEU A 196 -20.55 -13.12 40.02
CA LEU A 196 -21.32 -13.46 38.79
C LEU A 196 -22.85 -13.67 38.88
N PRO A 197 -23.62 -13.36 37.79
CA PRO A 197 -23.61 -14.22 36.60
C PRO A 197 -23.52 -13.50 35.24
N MET A 198 -22.91 -14.22 34.30
CA MET A 198 -23.13 -14.18 32.85
C MET A 198 -23.37 -12.79 32.24
N ARG A 199 -22.29 -12.01 32.12
CA ARG A 199 -22.28 -10.76 31.37
C ARG A 199 -21.82 -11.05 29.94
N TRP A 200 -22.73 -10.95 28.98
CA TRP A 200 -22.40 -10.79 27.56
C TRP A 200 -21.36 -9.68 27.43
N ARG A 201 -20.11 -10.06 27.12
CA ARG A 201 -19.09 -9.12 26.66
C ARG A 201 -19.26 -9.03 25.16
N PRO A 202 -19.44 -7.84 24.57
CA PRO A 202 -19.11 -7.67 23.16
C PRO A 202 -17.61 -7.94 23.05
N SER A 203 -17.27 -9.07 22.42
CA SER A 203 -15.90 -9.34 22.02
C SER A 203 -15.46 -8.23 21.06
N PRO A 204 -14.29 -7.60 21.22
CA PRO A 204 -13.70 -6.90 20.08
C PRO A 204 -13.48 -7.89 18.93
N PRO A 205 -13.43 -7.44 17.67
CA PRO A 205 -13.13 -8.32 16.54
C PRO A 205 -11.86 -9.11 16.84
N ARG A 206 -11.94 -10.43 16.82
CA ARG A 206 -10.77 -11.30 17.05
C ARG A 206 -9.95 -11.31 15.77
N CYS A 207 -8.91 -10.48 15.74
CA CYS A 207 -7.82 -10.65 14.80
C CYS A 207 -7.03 -11.89 15.23
N ARG A 208 -7.10 -12.98 14.46
CA ARG A 208 -6.21 -14.13 14.63
C ARG A 208 -5.06 -13.99 13.63
N THR A 209 -3.86 -13.82 14.15
CA THR A 209 -2.64 -13.89 13.35
C THR A 209 -2.01 -15.26 13.56
N SER A 210 -1.81 -15.98 12.47
CA SER A 210 -1.09 -17.25 12.44
C SER A 210 0.13 -17.09 11.55
N ALA A 211 1.32 -17.21 12.12
CA ALA A 211 2.57 -17.25 11.37
C ALA A 211 3.00 -18.71 11.17
N VAL A 212 3.23 -19.13 9.93
CA VAL A 212 3.79 -20.45 9.60
C VAL A 212 5.18 -20.24 9.03
N THR A 213 6.21 -20.74 9.71
CA THR A 213 7.57 -20.74 9.21
C THR A 213 7.87 -22.10 8.59
N SER A 214 8.07 -22.16 7.27
CA SER A 214 8.57 -23.38 6.63
C SER A 214 10.07 -23.48 6.86
N GLY A 215 10.50 -24.44 7.70
CA GLY A 215 11.91 -24.72 7.95
C GLY A 215 12.38 -25.93 7.16
N THR A 216 13.19 -25.72 6.12
CA THR A 216 14.21 -26.68 5.70
C THR A 216 15.56 -25.99 5.85
N ALA A 217 16.48 -26.67 6.54
CA ALA A 217 17.81 -26.15 6.80
C ALA A 217 18.48 -25.75 5.47
N ASN A 218 19.06 -24.54 5.45
CA ASN A 218 19.99 -24.01 4.44
C ASN A 218 19.51 -23.07 3.29
N ARG A 219 18.29 -22.52 3.26
CA ARG A 219 17.98 -21.32 2.45
C ARG A 219 16.99 -20.37 3.14
N ALA A 220 17.02 -19.09 2.75
CA ALA A 220 16.28 -17.96 3.33
C ALA A 220 14.89 -18.33 3.89
N ARG A 221 14.65 -17.98 5.16
CA ARG A 221 13.37 -18.23 5.84
C ARG A 221 12.25 -17.47 5.14
N THR A 222 11.36 -18.19 4.44
CA THR A 222 10.07 -17.63 4.02
C THR A 222 9.12 -17.69 5.22
N MET A 223 8.84 -16.54 5.82
CA MET A 223 7.81 -16.40 6.84
C MET A 223 6.46 -16.23 6.12
N TRP A 224 5.52 -17.12 6.39
CA TRP A 224 4.13 -16.97 5.99
C TRP A 224 3.39 -16.31 7.15
N GLN A 225 2.67 -15.23 6.89
CA GLN A 225 1.75 -14.64 7.86
C GLN A 225 0.35 -14.64 7.24
N ALA A 226 -0.55 -15.35 7.90
CA ALA A 226 -1.98 -15.31 7.63
C ALA A 226 -2.64 -14.52 8.75
N VAL A 227 -3.37 -13.47 8.39
CA VAL A 227 -4.21 -12.72 9.33
C VAL A 227 -5.65 -12.92 8.92
N THR A 228 -6.44 -13.52 9.80
CA THR A 228 -7.88 -13.65 9.63
C THR A 228 -8.58 -12.73 10.61
N ILE A 229 -9.44 -11.84 10.09
CA ILE A 229 -10.29 -10.98 10.90
C ILE A 229 -11.72 -11.48 10.75
N SER A 230 -12.28 -12.00 11.84
CA SER A 230 -13.68 -12.41 11.90
C SER A 230 -14.49 -11.37 12.67
N PRO A 231 -15.72 -11.03 12.23
CA PRO A 231 -16.64 -10.26 13.05
C PRO A 231 -16.94 -11.01 14.35
N ALA A 232 -17.22 -10.27 15.41
CA ALA A 232 -17.74 -10.85 16.65
C ALA A 232 -19.16 -11.36 16.38
N VAL A 233 -19.39 -12.66 16.62
CA VAL A 233 -20.74 -13.25 16.72
C VAL A 233 -21.35 -12.85 18.06
#